data_AF-A0A3D1ZIG3-F1
#
_entry.id   AF-A0A3D1ZIG3-F1
#
_cell.length_a   1.000
_cell.length_b   1.000
_cell.length_c   1.000
_cell.angle_alpha   90.00
_cell.angle_beta   90.00
_cell.angle_gamma   90.00
#
_symmetry.space_group_name_H-M   'P 1'
#
loop_
_entity.id
_entity.type
_entity.pdbx_description
1 polymer ?
#
loop_
_entity_poly.entity_id
_entity_poly.type
_entity_poly.pdbx_seq_one_letter_code
_entity_poly.pdbx_strand_id
1 'polypeptide(L)'
;ARSAQTLAWPSVPIVSEPPSARHSSPELPDDFCVVAVDGSHIDVDRHIPARCFLINIGTCVLTYGSQPDAVLTSEPHLYAHDDELVIQDQNAKHRQQYIQGGVLGAKRAVEEIRGLVDAVRKLPPDLPTLALMDGALVMFIDRGYQDFVIEELMEEGFVAALDDLRSLAEKRPLAVAAYVSLPGYAEFMGAVRVSACPYEISDCAVHCGQLSAGSRPCDDAAEGILDREVFSRLLDKGQRSAVFDSTSSLVVNYYDNHGISFFYINSGEEIGRVEIPSWIAQDEAMLSLTHALVLDQCRRGPGYPVSLMEAHEQAVVTTSDRRYFVDLVEESLQDNRMAVFTSEKNRSKRLRWL
;
A
#
# COMPACT_ATOMS: atom_id res chain seq x y z
N ALA A 1 -22.73 -17.04 -6.50
CA ALA A 1 -21.89 -18.03 -7.20
C ALA A 1 -20.67 -17.29 -7.71
N ARG A 2 -19.51 -17.48 -7.06
CA ARG A 2 -18.25 -16.84 -7.44
C ARG A 2 -17.89 -17.36 -8.84
N SER A 3 -17.90 -16.49 -9.84
CA SER A 3 -17.60 -16.92 -11.21
C SER A 3 -16.16 -17.38 -11.26
N ALA A 4 -15.95 -18.64 -11.61
CA ALA A 4 -14.67 -19.13 -12.09
C ALA A 4 -14.37 -18.44 -13.43
N GLN A 5 -13.90 -17.19 -13.38
CA GLN A 5 -13.28 -16.56 -14.53
C GLN A 5 -11.79 -16.90 -14.50
N THR A 6 -11.42 -17.62 -15.55
CA THR A 6 -10.10 -18.13 -15.91
C THR A 6 -9.04 -17.02 -15.80
N LEU A 7 -8.02 -17.25 -14.98
CA LEU A 7 -6.81 -16.42 -14.88
C LEU A 7 -6.04 -16.41 -16.21
N ALA A 8 -5.72 -15.22 -16.74
CA ALA A 8 -4.44 -14.83 -17.39
C ALA A 8 -4.52 -13.48 -18.14
N TRP A 9 -5.27 -12.49 -17.64
CA TRP A 9 -5.24 -11.12 -18.16
C TRP A 9 -4.43 -10.23 -17.23
N PRO A 10 -3.48 -9.41 -17.71
CA PRO A 10 -3.19 -8.17 -16.99
C PRO A 10 -4.49 -7.36 -16.95
N SER A 11 -4.84 -6.83 -15.78
CA SER A 11 -5.99 -5.94 -15.62
C SER A 11 -5.93 -4.86 -16.69
N VAL A 12 -6.97 -4.76 -17.52
CA VAL A 12 -7.10 -3.69 -18.51
C VAL A 12 -7.75 -2.52 -17.79
N PRO A 13 -7.06 -1.39 -17.61
CA PRO A 13 -7.67 -0.24 -16.97
C PRO A 13 -8.83 0.31 -17.81
N ILE A 14 -9.86 0.81 -17.13
CA ILE A 14 -10.92 1.60 -17.76
C ILE A 14 -10.47 3.06 -17.77
N VAL A 15 -10.77 3.79 -18.85
CA VAL A 15 -10.38 5.19 -19.00
C VAL A 15 -11.59 6.02 -19.43
N SER A 16 -11.84 7.13 -18.75
CA SER A 16 -12.98 8.02 -18.99
C SER A 16 -12.63 9.22 -19.88
N GLU A 17 -11.34 9.51 -20.04
CA GLU A 17 -10.81 10.59 -20.86
C GLU A 17 -9.80 10.05 -21.91
N PRO A 18 -9.34 10.85 -22.89
CA PRO A 18 -8.32 10.39 -23.82
C PRO A 18 -7.08 9.90 -23.06
N PRO A 19 -6.55 8.69 -23.32
CA PRO A 19 -5.43 8.16 -22.53
C PRO A 19 -4.13 8.97 -22.65
N SER A 20 -4.02 9.80 -23.70
CA SER A 20 -2.94 10.75 -23.92
C SER A 20 -3.19 12.13 -23.29
N ALA A 21 -4.26 12.29 -22.51
CA ALA A 21 -4.55 13.52 -21.79
C ALA A 21 -3.44 13.82 -20.78
N ARG A 22 -3.14 15.11 -20.65
CA ARG A 22 -2.06 15.64 -19.83
C ARG A 22 -2.58 16.85 -19.10
N HIS A 23 -2.40 16.83 -17.79
CA HIS A 23 -2.92 17.87 -16.90
C HIS A 23 -1.74 18.54 -16.21
N SER A 24 -1.68 19.86 -16.27
CA SER A 24 -0.63 20.64 -15.59
C SER A 24 -0.91 20.70 -14.09
N SER A 25 0.14 20.85 -13.28
CA SER A 25 0.02 21.02 -11.82
C SER A 25 -0.97 22.15 -11.50
N PRO A 26 -2.00 21.89 -10.68
CA PRO A 26 -2.82 22.93 -10.08
C PRO A 26 -2.00 23.81 -9.15
N GLU A 27 -2.57 24.96 -8.78
CA GLU A 27 -2.01 25.82 -7.73
C GLU A 27 -2.12 25.16 -6.35
N LEU A 28 -1.14 25.43 -5.50
CA LEU A 28 -1.16 24.94 -4.12
C LEU A 28 -2.08 25.82 -3.26
N PRO A 29 -2.86 25.24 -2.33
CA PRO A 29 -3.50 26.02 -1.29
C PRO A 29 -2.47 26.79 -0.45
N ASP A 30 -2.87 27.95 0.08
CA ASP A 30 -2.00 28.75 0.97
C ASP A 30 -1.71 28.02 2.29
N ASP A 31 -2.72 27.33 2.83
CA ASP A 31 -2.66 26.51 4.04
C ASP A 31 -3.09 25.08 3.71
N PHE A 32 -2.28 24.08 4.08
CA PHE A 32 -2.61 22.66 3.85
C PHE A 32 -1.84 21.74 4.80
N CYS A 33 -2.28 20.49 4.86
CA CYS A 33 -1.64 19.42 5.62
C CYS A 33 -1.33 18.22 4.72
N VAL A 34 -0.21 17.55 4.98
CA VAL A 34 0.07 16.22 4.44
C VAL A 34 0.29 15.26 5.61
N VAL A 35 -0.42 14.14 5.58
CA VAL A 35 -0.28 13.04 6.53
C VAL A 35 0.25 11.85 5.78
N ALA A 36 1.24 11.18 6.34
CA ALA A 36 1.82 9.96 5.81
C ALA A 36 1.91 8.90 6.89
N VAL A 37 1.77 7.64 6.48
CA VAL A 37 1.98 6.47 7.33
C VAL A 37 2.89 5.47 6.63
N ASP A 38 3.71 4.78 7.41
CA ASP A 38 4.43 3.58 7.00
C ASP A 38 4.50 2.60 8.18
N GLY A 39 4.77 1.34 7.89
CA GLY A 39 4.83 0.27 8.88
C GLY A 39 6.06 -0.60 8.70
N SER A 40 6.60 -1.06 9.81
CA SER A 40 7.52 -2.20 9.78
C SER A 40 7.17 -3.22 10.87
N HIS A 41 7.74 -4.41 10.78
CA HIS A 41 7.48 -5.46 11.77
C HIS A 41 8.70 -6.32 12.08
N ILE A 42 8.67 -6.92 13.27
CA ILE A 42 9.46 -8.09 13.65
C ILE A 42 8.53 -9.30 13.56
N ASP A 43 8.83 -10.21 12.63
CA ASP A 43 8.06 -11.44 12.45
C ASP A 43 8.35 -12.45 13.58
N VAL A 44 7.47 -13.43 13.69
CA VAL A 44 7.61 -14.54 14.63
C VAL A 44 8.90 -15.30 14.33
N ASP A 45 9.85 -15.27 15.27
CA ASP A 45 11.09 -16.04 15.19
C ASP A 45 10.99 -17.32 16.02
N ARG A 46 11.24 -18.47 15.39
CA ARG A 46 11.31 -19.78 16.08
C ARG A 46 12.55 -19.95 16.95
N HIS A 47 13.51 -19.03 16.86
CA HIS A 47 14.77 -19.07 17.59
C HIS A 47 14.73 -18.27 18.89
N ILE A 48 13.64 -17.54 19.16
CA ILE A 48 13.38 -16.88 20.43
C ILE A 48 12.48 -17.75 21.33
N PRO A 49 12.64 -17.66 22.66
CA PRO A 49 11.96 -18.52 23.63
C PRO A 49 10.45 -18.24 23.80
N ALA A 50 9.96 -17.12 23.26
CA ALA A 50 8.54 -16.75 23.29
C ALA A 50 8.03 -16.50 21.88
N ARG A 51 6.79 -16.91 21.61
CA ARG A 51 6.13 -16.62 20.34
C ARG A 51 5.49 -15.24 20.44
N CYS A 52 6.04 -14.27 19.74
CA CYS A 52 5.49 -12.93 19.64
C CYS A 52 5.92 -12.29 18.32
N PHE A 53 5.20 -11.25 17.92
CA PHE A 53 5.60 -10.38 16.82
C PHE A 53 5.35 -8.93 17.23
N LEU A 54 6.02 -8.01 16.55
CA LEU A 54 5.89 -6.58 16.82
C LEU A 54 5.57 -5.86 15.51
N ILE A 55 4.59 -4.96 15.53
CA ILE A 55 4.33 -4.03 14.44
C ILE A 55 4.64 -2.64 14.96
N ASN A 56 5.44 -1.87 14.22
CA ASN A 56 5.70 -0.46 14.50
C ASN A 56 5.09 0.38 13.38
N ILE A 57 4.20 1.30 13.76
CA ILE A 57 3.58 2.25 12.84
C ILE A 57 4.24 3.61 13.02
N GLY A 58 4.80 4.13 11.93
CA GLY A 58 5.35 5.48 11.84
C GLY A 58 4.33 6.41 11.19
N THR A 59 4.05 7.55 11.79
CA THR A 59 3.19 8.58 11.20
C THR A 59 3.93 9.91 11.11
N CYS A 60 3.70 10.63 10.02
CA CYS A 60 4.21 11.97 9.78
C CYS A 60 3.06 12.91 9.42
N VAL A 61 2.89 13.99 10.16
CA VAL A 61 1.94 15.08 9.88
C VAL A 61 2.72 16.36 9.65
N LEU A 62 2.64 16.91 8.44
CA LEU A 62 3.30 18.16 8.06
C LEU A 62 2.25 19.20 7.71
N THR A 63 2.17 20.27 8.50
CA THR A 63 1.29 21.41 8.25
C THR A 63 2.09 22.55 7.62
N TYR A 64 1.55 23.12 6.55
CA TYR A 64 2.16 24.19 5.77
C TYR A 64 1.24 25.41 5.70
N GLY A 65 1.84 26.58 5.47
CA GLY A 65 1.14 27.85 5.33
C GLY A 65 1.42 28.80 6.50
N SER A 66 0.37 29.44 6.98
CA SER A 66 0.35 30.47 8.02
C SER A 66 0.71 29.95 9.42
N GLN A 67 0.43 28.69 9.71
CA GLN A 67 0.74 28.03 10.99
C GLN A 67 1.49 26.71 10.75
N PRO A 68 2.77 26.78 10.34
CA PRO A 68 3.53 25.57 10.02
C PRO A 68 3.83 24.76 11.28
N ASP A 69 3.71 23.44 11.18
CA ASP A 69 4.00 22.50 12.26
C ASP A 69 4.39 21.12 11.71
N ALA A 70 5.06 20.31 12.52
CA ALA A 70 5.43 18.94 12.19
C ALA A 70 5.27 18.02 13.40
N VAL A 71 4.49 16.95 13.23
CA VAL A 71 4.28 15.91 14.25
C VAL A 71 4.71 14.57 13.68
N LEU A 72 5.73 13.98 14.28
CA LEU A 72 6.28 12.67 13.91
C LEU A 72 6.07 11.71 15.08
N THR A 73 5.49 10.54 14.82
CA THR A 73 5.22 9.53 15.86
C THR A 73 5.69 8.15 15.42
N SER A 74 6.19 7.37 16.38
CA SER A 74 6.50 5.95 16.27
C SER A 74 5.75 5.20 17.36
N GLU A 75 4.87 4.30 16.96
CA GLU A 75 3.97 3.56 17.86
C GLU A 75 4.19 2.05 17.69
N PRO A 76 5.13 1.44 18.43
CA PRO A 76 5.34 0.00 18.42
C PRO A 76 4.31 -0.73 19.28
N HIS A 77 3.74 -1.80 18.74
CA HIS A 77 2.81 -2.69 19.43
C HIS A 77 3.33 -4.13 19.42
N LEU A 78 3.47 -4.70 20.62
CA LEU A 78 3.87 -6.10 20.82
C LEU A 78 2.63 -6.97 20.94
N TYR A 79 2.51 -7.96 20.05
CA TYR A 79 1.49 -8.99 20.10
C TYR A 79 2.10 -10.26 20.68
N ALA A 80 1.62 -10.67 21.84
CA ALA A 80 2.22 -11.77 22.61
C ALA A 80 1.18 -12.68 23.29
N HIS A 81 -0.09 -12.29 23.33
CA HIS A 81 -1.14 -13.15 23.84
C HIS A 81 -1.59 -14.19 22.80
N ASP A 82 -1.95 -15.40 23.22
CA ASP A 82 -2.28 -16.50 22.31
C ASP A 82 -3.39 -16.16 21.29
N ASP A 83 -4.36 -15.34 21.70
CA ASP A 83 -5.46 -14.83 20.86
C ASP A 83 -5.03 -13.70 19.92
N GLU A 84 -3.95 -12.98 20.22
CA GLU A 84 -3.35 -11.96 19.34
C GLU A 84 -2.44 -12.57 18.26
N LEU A 85 -1.96 -13.79 18.48
CA LEU A 85 -1.03 -14.48 17.57
C LEU A 85 -1.73 -15.25 16.44
N VAL A 86 -3.06 -15.31 16.48
CA VAL A 86 -3.90 -16.02 15.51
C VAL A 86 -5.07 -15.16 15.07
N ILE A 87 -5.48 -15.33 13.82
CA ILE A 87 -6.83 -14.98 13.40
C ILE A 87 -7.66 -16.24 13.62
N GLN A 88 -8.80 -16.11 14.30
CA GLN A 88 -9.69 -17.23 14.62
C GLN A 88 -11.03 -17.06 13.91
N ASP A 89 -11.52 -18.16 13.31
CA ASP A 89 -12.86 -18.17 12.73
C ASP A 89 -13.92 -18.03 13.84
N GLN A 90 -14.70 -16.94 13.79
CA GLN A 90 -15.75 -16.64 14.77
C GLN A 90 -16.85 -17.71 14.79
N ASN A 91 -17.12 -18.35 13.64
CA ASN A 91 -18.14 -19.38 13.47
C ASN A 91 -17.62 -20.78 13.79
N ALA A 92 -16.30 -20.98 13.80
CA ALA A 92 -15.66 -22.27 14.00
C ALA A 92 -14.32 -22.15 14.73
N LYS A 93 -14.35 -21.92 16.05
CA LYS A 93 -13.16 -21.67 16.90
C LYS A 93 -11.98 -22.64 16.77
N HIS A 94 -12.17 -23.84 16.25
CA HIS A 94 -11.08 -24.79 15.99
C HIS A 94 -10.26 -24.43 14.73
N ARG A 95 -10.77 -23.58 13.86
CA ARG A 95 -10.07 -23.02 12.71
C ARG A 95 -9.34 -21.76 13.14
N GLN A 96 -8.03 -21.79 13.00
CA GLN A 96 -7.14 -20.68 13.34
C GLN A 96 -6.05 -20.57 12.29
N GLN A 97 -5.61 -19.34 12.03
CA GLN A 97 -4.48 -19.03 11.17
C GLN A 97 -3.47 -18.22 11.99
N TYR A 98 -2.24 -18.70 12.09
CA TYR A 98 -1.18 -17.93 12.73
C TYR A 98 -0.81 -16.70 11.92
N ILE A 99 -0.59 -15.59 12.63
CA ILE A 99 -0.15 -14.32 12.09
C ILE A 99 1.38 -14.36 11.99
N GLN A 100 1.88 -14.68 10.79
CA GLN A 100 3.30 -14.77 10.46
C GLN A 100 3.48 -14.66 8.94
N GLY A 101 4.66 -14.24 8.48
CA GLY A 101 4.96 -14.11 7.05
C GLY A 101 3.94 -13.22 6.32
N GLY A 102 3.33 -13.73 5.25
CA GLY A 102 2.37 -12.97 4.43
C GLY A 102 1.14 -12.47 5.21
N VAL A 103 0.65 -13.24 6.19
CA VAL A 103 -0.48 -12.82 7.05
C VAL A 103 -0.08 -11.66 7.96
N LEU A 104 1.15 -11.67 8.49
CA LEU A 104 1.68 -10.54 9.27
C LEU A 104 1.89 -9.30 8.40
N GLY A 105 2.37 -9.48 7.16
CA GLY A 105 2.47 -8.39 6.18
C GLY A 105 1.12 -7.72 5.90
N ALA A 106 0.07 -8.52 5.70
CA ALA A 106 -1.28 -8.02 5.51
C ALA A 106 -1.83 -7.35 6.78
N LYS A 107 -1.63 -7.94 7.97
CA LYS A 107 -1.99 -7.28 9.24
C LYS A 107 -1.30 -5.92 9.40
N ARG A 108 -0.01 -5.83 9.07
CA ARG A 108 0.71 -4.56 9.10
C ARG A 108 0.06 -3.50 8.21
N ALA A 109 -0.32 -3.86 6.98
CA ALA A 109 -1.02 -2.94 6.07
C ALA A 109 -2.37 -2.45 6.63
N VAL A 110 -3.09 -3.30 7.37
CA VAL A 110 -4.31 -2.91 8.11
C VAL A 110 -3.99 -1.91 9.22
N GLU A 111 -2.94 -2.15 10.01
CA GLU A 111 -2.54 -1.22 11.08
C GLU A 111 -2.00 0.11 10.52
N GLU A 112 -1.34 0.11 9.34
CA GLU A 112 -0.91 1.31 8.63
C GLU A 112 -2.11 2.21 8.28
N ILE A 113 -3.12 1.69 7.58
CA ILE A 113 -4.29 2.51 7.21
C ILE A 113 -5.11 2.96 8.43
N ARG A 114 -5.16 2.15 9.50
CA ARG A 114 -5.77 2.56 10.78
C ARG A 114 -5.00 3.71 11.44
N GLY A 115 -3.67 3.65 11.43
CA GLY A 115 -2.81 4.75 11.87
C GLY A 115 -3.07 6.04 11.08
N LEU A 116 -3.26 5.93 9.76
CA LEU A 116 -3.62 7.06 8.90
C LEU A 116 -4.99 7.67 9.27
N VAL A 117 -6.01 6.83 9.50
CA VAL A 117 -7.34 7.27 9.97
C VAL A 117 -7.21 8.05 11.28
N ASP A 118 -6.49 7.50 12.26
CA ASP A 118 -6.35 8.11 13.58
C ASP A 118 -5.56 9.43 13.54
N ALA A 119 -4.55 9.53 12.68
CA ALA A 119 -3.82 10.76 12.43
C ALA A 119 -4.73 11.84 11.83
N VAL A 120 -5.50 11.50 10.79
CA VAL A 120 -6.43 12.43 10.12
C VAL A 120 -7.54 12.89 11.08
N ARG A 121 -8.04 12.03 11.96
CA ARG A 121 -9.06 12.39 12.96
C ARG A 121 -8.61 13.49 13.91
N LYS A 122 -7.31 13.60 14.19
CA LYS A 122 -6.72 14.60 15.11
C LYS A 122 -6.50 15.97 14.47
N LEU A 123 -6.66 16.08 13.14
CA LEU A 123 -6.40 17.32 12.40
C LEU A 123 -7.58 18.32 12.45
N PRO A 124 -7.29 19.62 12.25
CA PRO A 124 -8.33 20.61 12.01
C PRO A 124 -9.20 20.22 10.79
N PRO A 125 -10.55 20.25 10.91
CA PRO A 125 -11.43 19.77 9.85
C PRO A 125 -11.49 20.70 8.63
N ASP A 126 -11.10 21.97 8.73
CA ASP A 126 -11.20 22.92 7.62
C ASP A 126 -9.92 23.00 6.77
N LEU A 127 -8.85 22.33 7.18
CA LEU A 127 -7.55 22.39 6.52
C LEU A 127 -7.48 21.37 5.36
N PRO A 128 -7.25 21.81 4.10
CA PRO A 128 -7.04 20.90 2.98
C PRO A 128 -5.94 19.90 3.28
N THR A 129 -6.27 18.61 3.24
CA THR A 129 -5.38 17.55 3.71
C THR A 129 -5.19 16.49 2.63
N LEU A 130 -3.93 16.08 2.41
CA LEU A 130 -3.59 14.84 1.69
C LEU A 130 -3.18 13.77 2.71
N ALA A 131 -3.91 12.67 2.77
CA ALA A 131 -3.53 11.46 3.49
C ALA A 131 -2.87 10.48 2.52
N LEU A 132 -1.64 10.08 2.80
CA LEU A 132 -0.76 9.40 1.87
C LEU A 132 -0.22 8.10 2.46
N MET A 133 -0.30 7.01 1.68
CA MET A 133 0.34 5.74 2.00
C MET A 133 1.54 5.50 1.07
N ASP A 134 2.54 4.77 1.56
CA ASP A 134 3.65 4.29 0.71
C ASP A 134 3.26 3.00 -0.02
N GLY A 135 3.60 2.92 -1.30
CA GLY A 135 3.31 1.77 -2.14
C GLY A 135 1.90 1.77 -2.72
N ALA A 136 1.38 0.57 -3.01
CA ALA A 136 0.09 0.39 -3.68
C ALA A 136 -1.06 0.48 -2.67
N LEU A 137 -2.14 1.17 -3.06
CA LEU A 137 -3.36 1.25 -2.26
C LEU A 137 -4.13 -0.08 -2.30
N VAL A 138 -3.92 -0.88 -3.34
CA VAL A 138 -4.41 -2.26 -3.41
C VAL A 138 -3.56 -3.15 -2.50
N MET A 139 -4.06 -3.43 -1.30
CA MET A 139 -3.46 -4.38 -0.37
C MET A 139 -3.32 -5.77 -1.01
N PHE A 140 -2.09 -6.29 -1.02
CA PHE A 140 -1.83 -7.66 -1.47
C PHE A 140 -2.19 -8.67 -0.39
N ILE A 141 -3.03 -9.64 -0.75
CA ILE A 141 -3.32 -10.81 0.07
C ILE A 141 -3.35 -12.07 -0.80
N ASP A 142 -2.80 -13.17 -0.30
CA ASP A 142 -2.84 -14.45 -1.01
C ASP A 142 -4.26 -15.01 -1.00
N ARG A 143 -4.81 -15.28 -2.18
CA ARG A 143 -6.15 -15.87 -2.35
C ARG A 143 -6.22 -17.33 -1.94
N GLY A 144 -5.09 -17.97 -1.66
CA GLY A 144 -5.01 -19.29 -1.05
C GLY A 144 -5.34 -19.30 0.45
N TYR A 145 -5.43 -18.13 1.10
CA TYR A 145 -5.84 -18.05 2.50
C TYR A 145 -7.31 -18.41 2.70
N GLN A 146 -7.63 -18.84 3.92
CA GLN A 146 -8.99 -19.22 4.29
C GLN A 146 -9.90 -17.99 4.32
N ASP A 147 -11.18 -18.14 3.97
CA ASP A 147 -12.12 -17.00 3.85
C ASP A 147 -12.13 -16.09 5.09
N PHE A 148 -12.13 -16.65 6.31
CA PHE A 148 -12.15 -15.86 7.55
C PHE A 148 -10.91 -14.97 7.74
N VAL A 149 -9.77 -15.34 7.14
CA VAL A 149 -8.53 -14.53 7.18
C VAL A 149 -8.66 -13.35 6.24
N ILE A 150 -9.27 -13.57 5.07
CA ILE A 150 -9.54 -12.53 4.09
C ILE A 150 -10.59 -11.57 4.63
N GLU A 151 -11.66 -12.07 5.22
CA GLU A 151 -12.72 -11.28 5.87
C GLU A 151 -12.13 -10.36 6.96
N GLU A 152 -11.39 -10.91 7.93
CA GLU A 152 -10.76 -10.13 9.01
C GLU A 152 -9.81 -9.04 8.50
N LEU A 153 -8.90 -9.38 7.58
CA LEU A 153 -7.83 -8.47 7.18
C LEU A 153 -8.28 -7.51 6.07
N MET A 154 -9.01 -8.00 5.08
CA MET A 154 -9.40 -7.20 3.93
C MET A 154 -10.69 -6.44 4.21
N GLU A 155 -11.78 -7.15 4.54
CA GLU A 155 -13.12 -6.55 4.65
C GLU A 155 -13.28 -5.76 5.95
N GLU A 156 -13.08 -6.41 7.10
CA GLU A 156 -13.22 -5.79 8.44
C GLU A 156 -11.99 -4.94 8.85
N GLY A 157 -10.87 -5.16 8.18
CA GLY A 157 -9.61 -4.47 8.43
C GLY A 157 -9.40 -3.27 7.52
N PHE A 158 -8.89 -3.55 6.32
CA PHE A 158 -8.42 -2.53 5.38
C PHE A 158 -9.57 -1.71 4.77
N VAL A 159 -10.62 -2.38 4.30
CA VAL A 159 -11.78 -1.76 3.64
C VAL A 159 -12.60 -0.94 4.64
N ALA A 160 -12.83 -1.46 5.85
CA ALA A 160 -13.46 -0.69 6.92
C ALA A 160 -12.70 0.62 7.24
N ALA A 161 -11.36 0.61 7.17
CA ALA A 161 -10.56 1.83 7.35
C ALA A 161 -10.68 2.80 6.15
N LEU A 162 -10.84 2.31 4.92
CA LEU A 162 -11.18 3.14 3.77
C LEU A 162 -12.56 3.77 3.90
N ASP A 163 -13.54 3.06 4.46
CA ASP A 163 -14.88 3.58 4.78
C ASP A 163 -14.81 4.72 5.81
N ASP A 164 -13.96 4.57 6.83
CA ASP A 164 -13.68 5.62 7.81
C ASP A 164 -13.07 6.87 7.14
N LEU A 165 -12.06 6.70 6.27
CA LEU A 165 -11.45 7.81 5.53
C LEU A 165 -12.46 8.50 4.59
N ARG A 166 -13.30 7.72 3.89
CA ARG A 166 -14.37 8.26 3.04
C ARG A 166 -15.36 9.07 3.86
N SER A 167 -15.80 8.54 5.00
CA SER A 167 -16.73 9.23 5.91
C SER A 167 -16.17 10.54 6.48
N LEU A 168 -14.84 10.63 6.62
CA LEU A 168 -14.16 11.87 6.97
C LEU A 168 -14.17 12.83 5.77
N ALA A 169 -13.81 12.36 4.57
CA ALA A 169 -13.75 13.17 3.35
C ALA A 169 -15.10 13.77 2.92
N GLU A 170 -16.23 13.14 3.26
CA GLU A 170 -17.55 13.74 3.05
C GLU A 170 -17.80 15.03 3.87
N LYS A 171 -16.99 15.27 4.91
CA LYS A 171 -17.18 16.36 5.88
C LYS A 171 -16.05 17.38 5.90
N ARG A 172 -14.96 17.13 5.16
CA ARG A 172 -13.74 17.96 5.16
C ARG A 172 -12.98 17.82 3.84
N PRO A 173 -12.16 18.81 3.43
CA PRO A 173 -11.31 18.69 2.26
C PRO A 173 -10.17 17.69 2.50
N LEU A 174 -10.44 16.40 2.32
CA LEU A 174 -9.50 15.30 2.52
C LEU A 174 -9.35 14.49 1.23
N ALA A 175 -8.14 14.55 0.67
CA ALA A 175 -7.68 13.63 -0.36
C ALA A 175 -7.01 12.41 0.27
N VAL A 176 -7.27 11.22 -0.28
CA VAL A 176 -6.59 9.97 0.10
C VAL A 176 -5.88 9.41 -1.13
N ALA A 177 -4.61 9.08 -0.97
CA ALA A 177 -3.82 8.51 -2.05
C ALA A 177 -2.75 7.54 -1.52
N ALA A 178 -2.21 6.73 -2.41
CA ALA A 178 -0.95 6.02 -2.22
C ALA A 178 0.02 6.37 -3.34
N TYR A 179 1.32 6.41 -3.03
CA TYR A 179 2.37 6.74 -4.00
C TYR A 179 3.28 5.54 -4.24
N VAL A 180 3.39 5.14 -5.52
CA VAL A 180 4.32 4.11 -5.97
C VAL A 180 5.46 4.77 -6.74
N SER A 181 6.66 4.73 -6.15
CA SER A 181 7.91 5.13 -6.79
C SER A 181 8.34 4.11 -7.85
N LEU A 182 8.94 4.59 -8.95
CA LEU A 182 9.45 3.80 -10.07
C LEU A 182 8.55 2.58 -10.43
N PRO A 183 7.25 2.78 -10.74
CA PRO A 183 6.28 1.70 -10.82
C PRO A 183 6.68 0.67 -11.88
N GLY A 184 6.69 -0.61 -11.50
CA GLY A 184 7.00 -1.75 -12.36
C GLY A 184 5.81 -2.29 -13.14
N TYR A 185 4.69 -1.55 -13.17
CA TYR A 185 3.44 -2.00 -13.79
C TYR A 185 3.41 -1.78 -15.29
N ALA A 186 2.61 -2.60 -15.96
CA ALA A 186 2.29 -2.53 -17.37
C ALA A 186 0.77 -2.66 -17.58
N GLU A 187 -0.03 -2.01 -16.73
CA GLU A 187 -1.50 -2.07 -16.82
C GLU A 187 -2.00 -1.26 -18.02
N PHE A 188 -1.48 -0.04 -18.22
CA PHE A 188 -1.77 0.75 -19.41
C PHE A 188 -1.28 0.06 -20.68
N MET A 189 -0.05 -0.48 -20.67
CA MET A 189 0.48 -1.26 -21.79
C MET A 189 -0.30 -2.56 -22.01
N GLY A 190 -0.91 -3.12 -20.97
CA GLY A 190 -1.90 -4.19 -21.06
C GLY A 190 -3.09 -3.78 -21.93
N ALA A 191 -3.66 -2.58 -21.72
CA ALA A 191 -4.74 -2.05 -22.56
C ALA A 191 -4.31 -1.84 -24.01
N VAL A 192 -3.12 -1.28 -24.25
CA VAL A 192 -2.55 -1.10 -25.60
C VAL A 192 -2.44 -2.46 -26.30
N ARG A 193 -1.92 -3.48 -25.60
CA ARG A 193 -1.84 -4.84 -26.11
C ARG A 193 -3.21 -5.43 -26.46
N VAL A 194 -4.24 -5.20 -25.64
CA VAL A 194 -5.62 -5.63 -25.97
C VAL A 194 -6.13 -4.94 -27.23
N SER A 195 -5.85 -3.65 -27.41
CA SER A 195 -6.25 -2.91 -28.61
C SER A 195 -5.58 -3.41 -29.89
N ALA A 196 -4.41 -4.04 -29.78
CA ALA A 196 -3.69 -4.68 -30.88
C ALA A 196 -4.09 -6.16 -31.08
N CYS A 197 -5.03 -6.69 -30.29
CA CYS A 197 -5.51 -8.06 -30.43
C CYS A 197 -6.29 -8.23 -31.74
N PRO A 198 -5.95 -9.21 -32.59
CA PRO A 198 -6.67 -9.43 -33.85
C PRO A 198 -8.03 -10.10 -33.67
N TYR A 199 -8.35 -10.55 -32.45
CA TYR A 199 -9.60 -11.23 -32.12
C TYR A 199 -10.61 -10.26 -31.52
N GLU A 200 -11.87 -10.36 -31.94
CA GLU A 200 -12.97 -9.51 -31.47
C GLU A 200 -13.19 -9.65 -29.96
N ILE A 201 -13.17 -10.88 -29.46
CA ILE A 201 -13.12 -11.17 -28.03
C ILE A 201 -11.71 -11.64 -27.73
N SER A 202 -11.05 -10.86 -26.88
CA SER A 202 -9.72 -11.19 -26.42
C SER A 202 -9.84 -12.30 -25.38
N ASP A 203 -9.71 -13.56 -25.83
CA ASP A 203 -9.61 -14.77 -24.99
C ASP A 203 -8.29 -15.48 -25.27
N CYS A 204 -7.26 -15.17 -24.47
CA CYS A 204 -5.92 -15.70 -24.68
C CYS A 204 -5.84 -17.21 -24.45
N ALA A 205 -6.70 -17.79 -23.60
CA ALA A 205 -6.68 -19.22 -23.33
C ALA A 205 -7.13 -20.00 -24.58
N VAL A 206 -8.18 -19.50 -25.25
CA VAL A 206 -8.72 -20.09 -26.49
C VAL A 206 -7.82 -19.81 -27.68
N HIS A 207 -7.41 -18.55 -27.88
CA HIS A 207 -6.74 -18.13 -29.11
C HIS A 207 -5.22 -18.29 -29.08
N CYS A 208 -4.60 -18.17 -27.90
CA CYS A 208 -3.15 -18.05 -27.74
C CYS A 208 -2.56 -19.01 -26.68
N GLY A 209 -3.35 -19.92 -26.11
CA GLY A 209 -2.96 -20.71 -24.93
C GLY A 209 -1.78 -21.66 -25.16
N GLN A 210 -1.46 -21.96 -26.42
CA GLN A 210 -0.32 -22.79 -26.83
C GLN A 210 0.91 -21.95 -27.26
N LEU A 211 0.78 -20.63 -27.33
CA LEU A 211 1.86 -19.73 -27.72
C LEU A 211 2.67 -19.30 -26.50
N SER A 212 3.99 -19.24 -26.65
CA SER A 212 4.88 -18.61 -25.68
C SER A 212 4.56 -17.11 -25.52
N ALA A 213 4.90 -16.55 -24.37
CA ALA A 213 4.97 -15.09 -24.22
C ALA A 213 5.98 -14.52 -25.23
N GLY A 214 5.66 -13.40 -25.87
CA GLY A 214 6.45 -12.78 -26.93
C GLY A 214 6.20 -13.38 -28.33
N SER A 215 5.22 -14.30 -28.45
CA SER A 215 4.89 -14.94 -29.74
C SER A 215 3.43 -14.75 -30.12
N ARG A 216 2.65 -14.03 -29.31
CA ARG A 216 1.24 -13.76 -29.60
C ARG A 216 1.15 -12.56 -30.54
N PRO A 217 0.14 -12.51 -31.43
CA PRO A 217 0.03 -11.42 -32.41
C PRO A 217 0.01 -10.01 -31.83
N CYS A 218 -0.45 -9.85 -30.58
CA CYS A 218 -0.53 -8.57 -29.90
C CYS A 218 0.69 -8.26 -29.00
N ASP A 219 1.60 -9.22 -28.79
CA ASP A 219 2.76 -8.99 -27.92
C ASP A 219 3.67 -7.89 -28.49
N ASP A 220 3.90 -7.88 -29.82
CA ASP A 220 4.72 -6.87 -30.52
C ASP A 220 4.33 -5.41 -30.23
N ALA A 221 3.07 -5.14 -29.89
CA ALA A 221 2.58 -3.79 -29.63
C ALA A 221 3.02 -3.21 -28.27
N ALA A 222 3.41 -4.07 -27.32
CA ALA A 222 3.63 -3.68 -25.93
C ALA A 222 4.77 -4.43 -25.23
N GLU A 223 5.43 -5.37 -25.91
CA GLU A 223 6.40 -6.27 -25.29
C GLU A 223 7.57 -5.50 -24.67
N GLY A 224 7.80 -5.76 -23.38
CA GLY A 224 8.92 -5.20 -22.62
C GLY A 224 8.79 -3.72 -22.26
N ILE A 225 7.72 -3.04 -22.67
CA ILE A 225 7.50 -1.62 -22.38
C ILE A 225 6.69 -1.48 -21.09
N LEU A 226 7.20 -0.68 -20.17
CA LEU A 226 6.51 -0.34 -18.93
C LEU A 226 5.73 0.96 -19.05
N ASP A 227 4.66 1.09 -18.26
CA ASP A 227 3.81 2.29 -18.28
C ASP A 227 4.65 3.55 -18.01
N ARG A 228 5.58 3.49 -17.06
CA ARG A 228 6.50 4.60 -16.73
C ARG A 228 7.34 5.06 -17.92
N GLU A 229 7.74 4.17 -18.83
CA GLU A 229 8.57 4.51 -19.98
C GLU A 229 7.76 5.30 -21.00
N VAL A 230 6.49 4.93 -21.18
CA VAL A 230 5.53 5.69 -22.01
C VAL A 230 5.30 7.06 -21.41
N PHE A 231 4.92 7.14 -20.13
CA PHE A 231 4.59 8.42 -19.50
C PHE A 231 5.81 9.33 -19.33
N SER A 232 7.03 8.78 -19.25
CA SER A 232 8.27 9.58 -19.28
C SER A 232 8.47 10.37 -20.58
N ARG A 233 7.86 9.90 -21.69
CA ARG A 233 7.91 10.56 -22.99
C ARG A 233 6.73 11.50 -23.22
N LEU A 234 5.60 11.25 -22.55
CA LEU A 234 4.35 11.99 -22.74
C LEU A 234 4.21 13.19 -21.80
N LEU A 235 4.62 13.03 -20.53
CA LEU A 235 4.40 14.01 -19.48
C LEU A 235 5.61 14.93 -19.32
N ASP A 236 5.38 16.24 -19.37
CA ASP A 236 6.36 17.22 -18.92
C ASP A 236 6.45 17.22 -17.39
N LYS A 237 7.55 17.77 -16.84
CA LYS A 237 7.72 17.90 -15.38
C LYS A 237 6.53 18.61 -14.74
N GLY A 238 5.95 17.99 -13.71
CA GLY A 238 4.77 18.49 -12.99
C GLY A 238 3.43 18.15 -13.63
N GLN A 239 3.40 17.47 -14.77
CA GLN A 239 2.14 16.98 -15.37
C GLN A 239 1.74 15.63 -14.80
N ARG A 240 0.42 15.38 -14.77
CA ARG A 240 -0.16 14.04 -14.61
C ARG A 240 -0.82 13.56 -15.89
N SER A 241 -0.93 12.24 -16.05
CA SER A 241 -1.71 11.59 -17.09
C SER A 241 -3.22 11.71 -16.87
N ALA A 242 -3.97 11.11 -17.79
CA ALA A 242 -5.34 10.69 -17.56
C ALA A 242 -5.49 9.84 -16.28
N VAL A 243 -6.70 9.80 -15.73
CA VAL A 243 -7.08 8.85 -14.67
C VAL A 243 -7.57 7.53 -15.27
N PHE A 244 -7.13 6.44 -14.68
CA PHE A 244 -7.42 5.06 -15.08
C PHE A 244 -8.06 4.30 -13.91
N ASP A 245 -9.12 3.55 -14.13
CA ASP A 245 -9.71 2.68 -13.11
C ASP A 245 -9.10 1.29 -13.18
N SER A 246 -8.62 0.77 -12.04
CA SER A 246 -8.07 -0.58 -11.95
C SER A 246 -9.18 -1.62 -12.06
N THR A 247 -8.96 -2.63 -12.90
CA THR A 247 -9.81 -3.82 -13.01
C THR A 247 -9.22 -5.01 -12.24
N SER A 248 -8.32 -4.74 -11.29
CA SER A 248 -7.77 -5.78 -10.41
C SER A 248 -8.90 -6.56 -9.75
N SER A 249 -8.84 -7.88 -9.88
CA SER A 249 -9.86 -8.74 -9.25
C SER A 249 -9.79 -8.74 -7.72
N LEU A 250 -8.73 -8.19 -7.09
CA LEU A 250 -8.76 -7.94 -5.65
C LEU A 250 -9.71 -6.78 -5.33
N VAL A 251 -9.61 -5.69 -6.10
CA VAL A 251 -10.49 -4.53 -5.97
C VAL A 251 -11.95 -4.94 -6.22
N VAL A 252 -12.21 -5.60 -7.36
CA VAL A 252 -13.58 -5.99 -7.76
C VAL A 252 -14.25 -6.91 -6.75
N ASN A 253 -13.50 -7.82 -6.11
CA ASN A 253 -14.09 -8.82 -5.22
C ASN A 253 -14.18 -8.39 -3.76
N TYR A 254 -13.32 -7.47 -3.31
CA TYR A 254 -13.16 -7.20 -1.88
C TYR A 254 -13.29 -5.74 -1.48
N TYR A 255 -13.11 -4.78 -2.39
CA TYR A 255 -13.09 -3.35 -2.04
C TYR A 255 -14.49 -2.71 -2.04
N ASP A 256 -15.54 -3.49 -2.27
CA ASP A 256 -16.94 -3.06 -2.33
C ASP A 256 -17.12 -1.75 -3.13
N ASN A 257 -17.48 -0.65 -2.47
CA ASN A 257 -17.72 0.65 -3.10
C ASN A 257 -16.45 1.53 -3.23
N HIS A 258 -15.27 1.01 -2.90
CA HIS A 258 -13.98 1.68 -3.04
C HIS A 258 -13.21 1.14 -4.25
N GLY A 259 -13.76 1.32 -5.45
CA GLY A 259 -12.97 1.15 -6.67
C GLY A 259 -11.65 1.92 -6.57
N ILE A 260 -10.56 1.39 -7.12
CA ILE A 260 -9.25 2.06 -7.08
C ILE A 260 -8.95 2.59 -8.47
N SER A 261 -8.69 3.88 -8.56
CA SER A 261 -8.22 4.57 -9.75
C SER A 261 -6.76 4.95 -9.57
N PHE A 262 -6.06 5.23 -10.66
CA PHE A 262 -4.67 5.65 -10.64
C PHE A 262 -4.35 6.60 -11.79
N PHE A 263 -3.31 7.38 -11.61
CA PHE A 263 -2.70 8.18 -12.67
C PHE A 263 -1.19 8.19 -12.51
N TYR A 264 -0.49 8.48 -13.61
CA TYR A 264 0.96 8.66 -13.61
C TYR A 264 1.31 10.13 -13.50
N ILE A 265 2.39 10.42 -12.78
CA ILE A 265 2.85 11.78 -12.55
C ILE A 265 4.35 11.91 -12.81
N ASN A 266 4.75 12.99 -13.47
CA ASN A 266 6.16 13.31 -13.63
C ASN A 266 6.61 14.26 -12.51
N SER A 267 7.29 13.73 -11.49
CA SER A 267 7.81 14.53 -10.37
C SER A 267 9.03 15.38 -10.78
N GLY A 268 9.64 15.07 -11.93
CA GLY A 268 10.84 15.69 -12.48
C GLY A 268 12.07 14.80 -12.39
N GLU A 269 12.15 13.94 -11.36
CA GLU A 269 13.23 12.95 -11.21
C GLU A 269 12.80 11.58 -11.75
N GLU A 270 11.52 11.23 -11.57
CA GLU A 270 10.94 9.99 -12.06
C GLU A 270 9.47 10.13 -12.47
N ILE A 271 8.93 9.08 -13.09
CA ILE A 271 7.49 8.87 -13.19
C ILE A 271 7.04 8.08 -11.97
N GLY A 272 6.20 8.69 -11.14
CA GLY A 272 5.47 8.01 -10.06
C GLY A 272 4.09 7.56 -10.53
N ARG A 273 3.52 6.57 -9.84
CA ARG A 273 2.10 6.23 -9.94
C ARG A 273 1.40 6.63 -8.65
N VAL A 274 0.30 7.36 -8.78
CA VAL A 274 -0.56 7.73 -7.67
C VAL A 274 -1.83 6.91 -7.77
N GLU A 275 -2.14 6.14 -6.73
CA GLU A 275 -3.39 5.40 -6.62
C GLU A 275 -4.33 6.13 -5.66
N ILE A 276 -5.60 6.23 -6.03
CA ILE A 276 -6.63 6.95 -5.30
C ILE A 276 -7.92 6.13 -5.27
N PRO A 277 -8.73 6.22 -4.22
CA PRO A 277 -10.08 5.70 -4.27
C PRO A 277 -10.92 6.38 -5.35
N SER A 278 -11.89 5.67 -5.92
CA SER A 278 -12.74 6.15 -7.02
C SER A 278 -13.53 7.40 -6.65
N TRP A 279 -13.91 7.55 -5.38
CA TRP A 279 -14.59 8.74 -4.87
C TRP A 279 -13.68 9.98 -4.80
N ILE A 280 -12.35 9.81 -4.71
CA ILE A 280 -11.39 10.91 -4.93
C ILE A 280 -11.26 11.21 -6.44
N ALA A 281 -11.20 10.18 -7.27
CA ALA A 281 -11.09 10.35 -8.73
C ALA A 281 -12.29 11.09 -9.35
N GLN A 282 -13.48 10.90 -8.76
CA GLN A 282 -14.73 11.53 -9.20
C GLN A 282 -14.90 12.97 -8.69
N ASP A 283 -14.12 13.39 -7.69
CA ASP A 283 -14.12 14.76 -7.16
C ASP A 283 -12.94 15.53 -7.76
N GLU A 284 -13.23 16.43 -8.70
CA GLU A 284 -12.20 17.22 -9.41
C GLU A 284 -11.36 18.08 -8.45
N ALA A 285 -11.94 18.57 -7.36
CA ALA A 285 -11.22 19.37 -6.38
C ALA A 285 -10.25 18.50 -5.57
N MET A 286 -10.66 17.32 -5.13
CA MET A 286 -9.79 16.39 -4.39
C MET A 286 -8.72 15.76 -5.28
N LEU A 287 -9.05 15.46 -6.54
CA LEU A 287 -8.06 15.01 -7.54
C LEU A 287 -7.01 16.09 -7.80
N SER A 288 -7.43 17.35 -7.93
CA SER A 288 -6.52 18.50 -8.11
C SER A 288 -5.65 18.72 -6.89
N LEU A 289 -6.23 18.62 -5.68
CA LEU A 289 -5.50 18.70 -4.41
C LEU A 289 -4.44 17.59 -4.32
N THR A 290 -4.80 16.35 -4.66
CA THR A 290 -3.88 15.20 -4.69
C THR A 290 -2.70 15.47 -5.61
N HIS A 291 -2.97 15.90 -6.85
CA HIS A 291 -1.92 16.21 -7.83
C HIS A 291 -0.98 17.30 -7.31
N ALA A 292 -1.52 18.42 -6.84
CA ALA A 292 -0.72 19.54 -6.36
C ALA A 292 0.15 19.14 -5.15
N LEU A 293 -0.45 18.50 -4.15
CA LEU A 293 0.24 18.15 -2.91
C LEU A 293 1.27 17.04 -3.10
N VAL A 294 1.01 16.01 -3.92
CA VAL A 294 2.02 14.99 -4.24
C VAL A 294 3.25 15.63 -4.89
N LEU A 295 3.07 16.55 -5.85
CA LEU A 295 4.19 17.25 -6.48
C LEU A 295 4.97 18.11 -5.50
N ASP A 296 4.28 18.85 -4.63
CA ASP A 296 4.94 19.65 -3.60
C ASP A 296 5.79 18.76 -2.69
N GLN A 297 5.27 17.62 -2.23
CA GLN A 297 6.02 16.70 -1.38
C GLN A 297 7.21 16.07 -2.12
N CYS A 298 7.05 15.68 -3.40
CA CYS A 298 8.16 15.18 -4.22
C CYS A 298 9.24 16.25 -4.48
N ARG A 299 8.88 17.54 -4.54
CA ARG A 299 9.85 18.65 -4.70
C ARG A 299 10.59 18.96 -3.41
N ARG A 300 9.92 18.82 -2.26
CA ARG A 300 10.52 19.00 -0.93
C ARG A 300 11.44 17.84 -0.58
N GLY A 301 11.08 16.63 -1.02
CA GLY A 301 11.99 15.49 -1.05
C GLY A 301 12.87 15.50 -2.31
N PRO A 302 13.81 14.54 -2.42
CA PRO A 302 14.66 14.38 -3.61
C PRO A 302 13.93 13.56 -4.70
N GLY A 303 12.73 14.00 -5.11
CA GLY A 303 11.92 13.33 -6.14
C GLY A 303 10.87 12.34 -5.63
N TYR A 304 10.84 12.09 -4.32
CA TYR A 304 9.91 11.22 -3.61
C TYR A 304 9.25 11.99 -2.45
N PRO A 305 7.97 11.73 -2.08
CA PRO A 305 7.26 12.51 -1.08
C PRO A 305 7.98 12.54 0.28
N VAL A 306 8.38 13.74 0.73
CA VAL A 306 9.10 13.91 2.01
C VAL A 306 8.29 13.38 3.21
N SER A 307 6.96 13.54 3.20
CA SER A 307 6.10 13.00 4.26
C SER A 307 6.21 11.48 4.40
N LEU A 308 6.30 10.75 3.28
CA LEU A 308 6.48 9.29 3.29
C LEU A 308 7.89 8.90 3.77
N MET A 309 8.92 9.67 3.40
CA MET A 309 10.28 9.43 3.92
C MET A 309 10.32 9.55 5.45
N GLU A 310 9.73 10.61 5.98
CA GLU A 310 9.69 10.84 7.43
C GLU A 310 8.86 9.76 8.15
N ALA A 311 7.72 9.34 7.58
CA ALA A 311 6.93 8.24 8.13
C ALA A 311 7.72 6.92 8.13
N HIS A 312 8.45 6.62 7.06
CA HIS A 312 9.35 5.46 6.98
C HIS A 312 10.41 5.50 8.09
N GLU A 313 11.10 6.63 8.27
CA GLU A 313 12.11 6.77 9.32
C GLU A 313 11.54 6.52 10.72
N GLN A 314 10.27 6.90 10.99
CA GLN A 314 9.60 6.57 12.26
C GLN A 314 9.16 5.10 12.34
N ALA A 315 8.86 4.47 11.22
CA ALA A 315 8.38 3.09 11.15
C ALA A 315 9.52 2.06 11.23
N VAL A 316 10.73 2.39 10.76
CA VAL A 316 11.85 1.46 10.62
C VAL A 316 12.25 0.82 11.94
N VAL A 317 12.16 -0.52 11.99
CA VAL A 317 12.76 -1.35 13.04
C VAL A 317 14.09 -1.90 12.52
N THR A 318 15.19 -1.30 12.98
CA THR A 318 16.55 -1.58 12.50
C THR A 318 17.05 -2.97 12.94
N THR A 319 18.18 -3.40 12.37
CA THR A 319 18.84 -4.65 12.81
C THR A 319 19.36 -4.56 14.26
N SER A 320 19.68 -3.36 14.76
CA SER A 320 19.98 -3.14 16.18
C SER A 320 18.74 -3.33 17.04
N ASP A 321 17.61 -2.73 16.66
CA ASP A 321 16.36 -2.80 17.43
C ASP A 321 15.85 -4.23 17.52
N ARG A 322 15.96 -5.00 16.41
CA ARG A 322 15.63 -6.43 16.41
C ARG A 322 16.45 -7.22 17.42
N ARG A 323 17.74 -6.93 17.55
CA ARG A 323 18.61 -7.60 18.54
C ARG A 323 18.21 -7.20 19.96
N TYR A 324 18.00 -5.90 20.18
CA TYR A 324 17.60 -5.38 21.48
C TYR A 324 16.23 -5.93 21.93
N PHE A 325 15.27 -6.04 21.00
CA PHE A 325 13.99 -6.69 21.23
C PHE A 325 14.15 -8.14 21.71
N VAL A 326 15.00 -8.93 21.05
CA VAL A 326 15.28 -10.31 21.48
C VAL A 326 15.86 -10.34 22.89
N ASP A 327 16.82 -9.45 23.18
CA ASP A 327 17.47 -9.39 24.49
C ASP A 327 16.46 -8.99 25.58
N LEU A 328 15.54 -8.05 25.32
CA LEU A 328 14.45 -7.67 26.23
C LEU A 328 13.47 -8.81 26.52
N VAL A 329 13.11 -9.59 25.48
CA VAL A 329 12.24 -10.77 25.65
C VAL A 329 12.95 -11.83 26.50
N GLU A 330 14.24 -12.10 26.23
CA GLU A 330 15.03 -13.05 27.01
C GLU A 330 15.17 -12.60 28.48
N GLU A 331 15.44 -11.32 28.74
CA GLU A 331 15.56 -10.74 30.09
C GLU A 331 14.23 -10.82 30.86
N SER A 332 13.12 -10.42 30.23
CA SER A 332 11.78 -10.49 30.84
C SER A 332 11.39 -11.91 31.26
N LEU A 333 11.71 -12.92 30.44
CA LEU A 333 11.46 -14.31 30.79
C LEU A 333 12.35 -14.79 31.94
N GLN A 334 13.63 -14.37 31.98
CA GLN A 334 14.54 -14.71 33.07
C GLN A 334 14.08 -14.11 34.40
N ASP A 335 13.67 -12.85 34.40
CA ASP A 335 13.14 -12.15 35.59
C ASP A 335 11.88 -12.83 36.14
N ASN A 336 11.05 -13.36 35.25
CA ASN A 336 9.86 -14.14 35.60
C ASN A 336 10.14 -15.64 35.83
N ARG A 337 11.42 -16.06 35.87
CA ARG A 337 11.87 -17.45 36.09
C ARG A 337 11.28 -18.46 35.09
N MET A 338 11.00 -18.00 33.88
CA MET A 338 10.56 -18.82 32.77
C MET A 338 11.76 -19.39 32.01
N ALA A 339 11.60 -20.56 31.40
CA ALA A 339 12.70 -21.21 30.71
C ALA A 339 13.01 -20.50 29.37
N VAL A 340 14.26 -20.06 29.21
CA VAL A 340 14.77 -19.49 27.95
C VAL A 340 15.42 -20.61 27.13
N PHE A 341 14.75 -21.04 26.06
CA PHE A 341 15.29 -21.99 25.09
C PHE A 341 15.74 -21.22 23.84
N THR A 342 17.04 -20.99 23.70
CA THR A 342 17.62 -20.52 22.42
C THR A 342 18.09 -21.73 21.61
N SER A 343 18.03 -21.65 20.27
CA SER A 343 18.66 -22.68 19.42
C SER A 343 20.14 -22.85 19.77
N GLU A 344 20.61 -24.09 19.94
CA GLU A 344 22.03 -24.42 20.19
C GLU A 344 22.99 -23.78 19.17
N LYS A 345 22.52 -23.52 17.93
CA LYS A 345 23.27 -22.81 16.90
C LYS A 345 23.46 -21.32 17.20
N ASN A 346 22.45 -20.65 17.75
CA ASN A 346 22.57 -19.24 18.17
C ASN A 346 23.41 -19.12 19.45
N ARG A 347 23.25 -20.07 20.37
CA ARG A 347 24.11 -20.19 21.57
C ARG A 347 25.59 -20.34 21.19
N SER A 348 25.91 -21.20 20.21
CA SER A 348 27.26 -21.38 19.69
C SER A 348 27.84 -20.14 18.98
N LYS A 349 27.01 -19.22 18.46
CA LYS A 349 27.49 -17.97 17.85
C LYS A 349 27.75 -16.87 18.89
N ARG A 350 26.96 -16.84 19.97
CA ARG A 350 27.16 -15.94 21.13
C ARG A 350 28.38 -16.37 21.95
N LEU A 351 28.59 -17.68 22.09
CA LEU A 351 29.83 -18.29 22.59
C LEU A 351 30.89 -18.29 21.48
N ARG A 352 31.46 -17.12 21.13
CA ARG A 352 32.73 -17.09 20.39
C ARG A 352 33.71 -17.99 21.16
N TRP A 353 34.23 -19.01 20.47
CA TRP A 353 35.19 -20.02 20.95
C TRP A 353 36.02 -19.56 22.16
N LEU A 354 35.88 -20.29 23.27
CA LEU A 354 36.91 -20.37 24.32
C LEU A 354 38.19 -20.96 23.74
#